data_AF-A0A831LQP8-F1
#
_entry.id   AF-A0A831LQP8-F1
#
_cell.length_a   1.000
_cell.length_b   1.000
_cell.length_c   1.000
_cell.angle_alpha   90.00
_cell.angle_beta   90.00
_cell.angle_gamma   90.00
#
_symmetry.space_group_name_H-M   'P 1'
#
loop_
_entity.id
_entity.type
_entity.pdbx_description
1 polymer ?
#
loop_
_entity_poly.entity_id
_entity_poly.type
_entity_poly.pdbx_seq_one_letter_code
_entity_poly.pdbx_strand_id
1 'polypeptide(L)'
;MITYLIIGITAVVSFLAFQNVSLMEKLQFNAAQVVHRKQYYRLISHAFVHVSWTHLIVNMLVLYFFGRNVETYFGYFFGNKAVFYFIMLYLGGMLASNVWSL
;
A
#
# COMPACT_ATOMS: atom_id res chain seq x y z
N MET A 1 -10.51 -4.95 -10.99
CA MET A 1 -9.70 -6.17 -10.76
C MET A 1 -8.33 -5.88 -10.13
N ILE A 2 -7.81 -4.65 -10.20
CA ILE A 2 -6.50 -4.31 -9.63
C ILE A 2 -6.52 -4.32 -8.09
N THR A 3 -7.66 -4.00 -7.48
CA THR A 3 -7.91 -4.04 -6.03
C THR A 3 -7.62 -5.41 -5.46
N TYR A 4 -8.09 -6.49 -6.10
CA TYR A 4 -7.82 -7.86 -5.66
C TYR A 4 -6.33 -8.20 -5.71
N LEU A 5 -5.62 -7.72 -6.74
CA LEU A 5 -4.19 -7.92 -6.88
C LEU A 5 -3.43 -7.19 -5.77
N ILE A 6 -3.79 -5.94 -5.47
CA ILE A 6 -3.18 -5.17 -4.37
C ILE A 6 -3.45 -5.84 -3.02
N ILE A 7 -4.69 -6.30 -2.79
CA ILE A 7 -5.05 -7.06 -1.59
C ILE A 7 -4.20 -8.32 -1.47
N GLY A 8 -4.12 -9.12 -2.54
CA GLY A 8 -3.36 -10.37 -2.56
C GLY A 8 -1.87 -10.15 -2.26
N ILE A 9 -1.23 -9.18 -2.93
CA ILE A 9 0.18 -8.84 -2.68
C ILE A 9 0.37 -8.36 -1.26
N THR A 10 -0.46 -7.42 -0.78
CA THR A 10 -0.34 -6.85 0.57
C THR A 10 -0.51 -7.93 1.65
N ALA A 11 -1.49 -8.82 1.48
CA ALA A 11 -1.74 -9.92 2.40
C ALA A 11 -0.55 -10.90 2.46
N VAL A 12 -0.02 -11.31 1.30
CA VAL A 12 1.14 -12.21 1.23
C VAL A 12 2.38 -11.57 1.85
N VAL A 13 2.69 -10.32 1.48
CA VAL A 13 3.86 -9.60 2.01
C VAL A 13 3.74 -9.39 3.52
N SER A 14 2.57 -8.96 4.01
CA SER A 14 2.32 -8.80 5.44
C SER A 14 2.41 -10.13 6.20
N PHE A 15 1.88 -11.23 5.65
CA PHE A 15 1.99 -12.55 6.25
C PHE A 15 3.44 -13.02 6.40
N LEU A 16 4.25 -12.87 5.34
CA LEU A 16 5.67 -13.19 5.38
C LEU A 16 6.41 -12.30 6.38
N ALA A 17 6.06 -11.02 6.46
CA ALA A 17 6.66 -10.08 7.40
C ALA A 17 6.29 -10.39 8.86
N PHE A 18 5.06 -10.85 9.15
CA PHE A 18 4.66 -11.28 10.50
C PHE A 18 5.50 -12.44 11.05
N GLN A 19 6.00 -13.31 10.16
CA GLN A 19 6.84 -14.45 10.54
C GLN A 19 8.34 -14.12 10.57
N ASN A 20 8.74 -12.97 10.04
CA ASN A 20 10.14 -12.60 9.88
C ASN A 20 10.38 -11.16 10.31
N VAL A 21 10.89 -10.99 11.53
CA VAL A 21 11.22 -9.69 12.11
C VAL A 21 12.21 -8.91 11.24
N SER A 22 13.19 -9.56 10.63
CA SER A 22 14.14 -8.89 9.73
C SER A 22 13.45 -8.37 8.46
N LEU A 23 12.50 -9.11 7.90
CA LEU A 23 11.71 -8.67 6.76
C LEU A 23 10.80 -7.50 7.14
N MET A 24 10.12 -7.58 8.29
CA MET A 24 9.32 -6.48 8.82
C MET A 24 10.18 -5.23 9.00
N GLU A 25 11.35 -5.36 9.63
CA GLU A 25 12.27 -4.25 9.86
C GLU A 25 12.77 -3.64 8.56
N LYS A 26 13.00 -4.45 7.51
CA LYS A 26 13.43 -3.97 6.20
C LYS A 26 12.35 -3.18 5.47
N LEU A 27 11.09 -3.59 5.56
CA LEU A 27 10.00 -3.03 4.76
C LEU A 27 9.25 -1.89 5.45
N GLN A 28 9.22 -1.85 6.79
CA GLN A 28 8.51 -0.82 7.54
C GLN A 28 9.07 0.58 7.27
N PHE A 29 8.24 1.60 7.48
CA PHE A 29 8.66 2.98 7.37
C PHE A 29 9.65 3.31 8.50
N ASN A 30 10.75 3.99 8.17
CA ASN A 30 11.70 4.51 9.14
C ASN A 30 12.37 5.77 8.58
N ALA A 31 11.95 6.94 9.06
CA ALA A 31 12.43 8.23 8.55
C ALA A 31 13.96 8.37 8.66
N ALA A 32 14.56 7.97 9.78
CA ALA A 32 16.01 8.04 9.96
C ALA A 32 16.76 7.17 8.93
N GLN A 33 16.26 5.98 8.62
CA GLN A 33 16.87 5.12 7.60
C GLN A 33 16.60 5.62 6.18
N VAL A 34 15.44 6.23 5.92
CA VAL A 34 15.18 6.87 4.62
C VAL A 34 16.14 8.04 4.39
N VAL A 35 16.25 8.96 5.36
CA VAL A 35 17.03 10.20 5.22
C VAL A 35 18.54 9.93 5.28
N HIS A 36 19.02 9.24 6.32
CA HIS A 36 20.47 9.08 6.54
C HIS A 36 21.08 7.92 5.77
N ARG A 37 20.31 6.85 5.51
CA ARG A 37 20.80 5.65 4.81
C ARG A 37 20.27 5.53 3.38
N LYS A 38 19.56 6.55 2.88
CA LYS A 38 19.01 6.61 1.51
C LYS A 38 18.11 5.41 1.17
N GLN A 39 17.42 4.84 2.16
CA GLN A 39 16.54 3.68 1.98
C GLN A 39 15.14 4.11 1.50
N TYR A 40 15.08 4.83 0.37
CA TYR A 40 13.84 5.40 -0.17
C TYR A 40 12.77 4.37 -0.54
N TYR A 41 13.16 3.11 -0.76
CA TYR A 41 12.20 2.04 -1.00
C TYR A 41 11.19 1.88 0.15
N ARG A 42 11.57 2.28 1.38
CA ARG A 42 10.70 2.28 2.57
C ARG A 42 9.50 3.22 2.46
N LEU A 43 9.58 4.24 1.59
CA LEU A 43 8.46 5.14 1.30
C LEU A 43 7.29 4.42 0.63
N ILE A 44 7.56 3.31 -0.05
CA ILE A 44 6.56 2.52 -0.76
C ILE A 44 6.34 1.17 -0.07
N SER A 45 7.41 0.50 0.36
CA SER A 45 7.31 -0.84 0.93
C SER A 45 6.50 -0.91 2.22
N HIS A 46 6.46 0.17 3.00
CA HIS A 46 5.74 0.20 4.27
C HIS A 46 4.24 0.01 4.09
N ALA A 47 3.68 0.38 2.94
CA ALA A 47 2.25 0.22 2.65
C ALA A 47 1.83 -1.25 2.50
N PHE A 48 2.79 -2.15 2.27
CA PHE A 48 2.54 -3.58 2.08
C PHE A 48 2.71 -4.41 3.37
N VAL A 49 3.19 -3.80 4.46
CA VAL A 49 3.39 -4.45 5.76
C VAL A 49 2.50 -3.82 6.84
N HIS A 50 2.03 -4.64 7.77
CA HIS A 50 1.12 -4.23 8.84
C HIS A 50 1.69 -4.68 10.19
N VAL A 51 1.22 -4.10 11.30
CA VAL A 51 1.71 -4.42 12.66
C VAL A 51 0.95 -5.60 13.29
N SER A 52 -0.29 -5.87 12.87
CA SER A 52 -1.08 -6.99 13.40
C SER A 52 -2.08 -7.53 12.39
N TRP A 53 -2.57 -8.74 12.65
CA TRP A 53 -3.63 -9.37 11.86
C TRP A 53 -4.89 -8.52 11.78
N THR A 54 -5.31 -7.90 12.88
CA THR A 54 -6.49 -7.03 12.90
C THR A 54 -6.29 -5.81 11.99
N HIS A 55 -5.13 -5.16 12.04
CA HIS A 55 -4.81 -4.04 11.15
C HIS A 55 -4.83 -4.47 9.67
N LEU A 56 -4.22 -5.61 9.35
CA LEU A 56 -4.22 -6.13 7.98
C LEU A 56 -5.65 -6.43 7.50
N ILE A 57 -6.44 -7.18 8.27
CA ILE A 57 -7.79 -7.61 7.87
C ILE A 57 -8.70 -6.41 7.66
N VAL A 58 -8.71 -5.46 8.59
CA VAL A 58 -9.55 -4.25 8.48
C VAL A 58 -9.15 -3.43 7.26
N ASN A 59 -7.84 -3.23 7.02
CA ASN A 59 -7.38 -2.51 5.84
C ASN A 59 -7.73 -3.22 4.53
N MET A 60 -7.63 -4.55 4.47
CA MET A 60 -8.03 -5.29 3.28
C MET A 60 -9.55 -5.23 3.04
N LEU A 61 -10.35 -5.24 4.11
CA LEU A 61 -11.80 -5.08 4.03
C LEU A 61 -12.19 -3.68 3.53
N VAL A 62 -11.58 -2.64 4.09
CA VAL A 62 -11.76 -1.25 3.63
C VAL A 62 -11.33 -1.12 2.17
N LEU A 63 -10.14 -1.61 1.81
CA LEU A 63 -9.67 -1.57 0.43
C LEU A 63 -10.57 -2.36 -0.52
N TYR A 64 -11.13 -3.49 -0.10
CA TYR A 64 -12.09 -4.25 -0.91
C TYR A 64 -13.34 -3.43 -1.24
N PHE A 65 -13.96 -2.81 -0.23
CA PHE A 65 -15.17 -2.01 -0.45
C PHE A 65 -14.85 -0.72 -1.22
N PHE A 66 -13.89 0.08 -0.76
CA PHE A 66 -13.58 1.37 -1.38
C PHE A 66 -12.91 1.20 -2.75
N GLY A 67 -11.91 0.32 -2.85
CA GLY A 67 -11.16 0.09 -4.09
C GLY A 67 -12.06 -0.37 -5.23
N ARG A 68 -12.97 -1.33 -4.99
CA ARG A 68 -13.91 -1.79 -6.01
C ARG A 68 -14.89 -0.69 -6.43
N ASN A 69 -15.38 0.13 -5.50
CA ASN A 69 -16.25 1.26 -5.85
C ASN A 69 -15.50 2.29 -6.70
N VAL A 70 -14.28 2.67 -6.32
CA VAL A 70 -13.45 3.61 -7.09
C VAL A 70 -13.15 3.05 -8.48
N GLU A 71 -12.82 1.75 -8.60
CA GLU A 71 -12.63 1.12 -9.91
C GLU A 71 -13.88 1.22 -10.81
N THR A 72 -15.07 0.97 -10.25
CA THR A 72 -16.34 1.08 -11.00
C THR A 72 -16.57 2.52 -11.47
N TYR A 73 -16.44 3.50 -10.57
CA TYR A 73 -16.60 4.91 -10.93
C TYR A 73 -15.54 5.35 -11.94
N PHE A 74 -14.29 4.96 -11.76
CA PHE A 74 -13.22 5.32 -12.69
C PHE A 74 -13.41 4.65 -14.04
N GLY A 75 -13.90 3.41 -14.07
CA GLY A 75 -14.28 2.72 -15.31
C GLY A 75 -15.38 3.47 -16.05
N TYR A 76 -16.39 3.94 -15.33
CA TYR A 76 -17.50 4.73 -15.90
C TYR A 76 -17.03 6.09 -16.45
N PHE A 77 -16.21 6.84 -15.69
CA PHE A 77 -15.81 8.21 -16.06
C PHE A 77 -14.60 8.29 -16.99
N PHE A 78 -13.66 7.33 -16.90
CA PHE A 78 -12.36 7.42 -17.57
C PHE A 78 -12.09 6.25 -18.54
N GLY A 79 -12.97 5.25 -18.62
CA GLY A 79 -12.87 4.12 -19.54
C GLY A 79 -11.52 3.40 -19.44
N ASN A 80 -10.80 3.29 -20.57
CA ASN A 80 -9.50 2.60 -20.65
C ASN A 80 -8.41 3.23 -19.76
N LYS A 81 -8.56 4.50 -19.33
CA LYS A 81 -7.60 5.18 -18.45
C LYS A 81 -7.87 4.95 -16.96
N ALA A 82 -8.97 4.28 -16.61
CA ALA A 82 -9.39 4.06 -15.23
C ALA A 82 -8.29 3.44 -14.35
N VAL A 83 -7.62 2.39 -14.86
CA VAL A 83 -6.55 1.69 -14.13
C VAL A 83 -5.37 2.61 -13.86
N PHE A 84 -4.98 3.42 -14.85
CA PHE A 84 -3.89 4.37 -14.70
C PHE A 84 -4.20 5.41 -13.60
N TYR A 85 -5.39 6.00 -13.62
CA TYR A 85 -5.79 6.96 -12.58
C TYR A 85 -5.95 6.33 -11.21
N PHE A 86 -6.42 5.08 -11.13
CA PHE A 86 -6.48 4.34 -9.87
C PHE A 86 -5.09 4.14 -9.28
N ILE A 87 -4.11 3.73 -10.10
CA ILE A 87 -2.71 3.54 -9.67
C ILE A 87 -2.10 4.88 -9.24
N MET A 88 -2.33 5.96 -9.99
CA MET A 88 -1.86 7.29 -9.58
C MET A 88 -2.47 7.74 -8.26
N LEU A 89 -3.78 7.51 -8.04
CA LEU A 89 -4.44 7.83 -6.78
C LEU A 89 -3.82 7.02 -5.63
N TYR A 90 -3.63 5.72 -5.83
CA TYR A 90 -3.10 4.81 -4.81
C TYR A 90 -1.65 5.13 -4.45
N LEU A 91 -0.76 5.20 -5.44
CA LEU A 91 0.66 5.52 -5.23
C LEU A 91 0.87 6.99 -4.82
N GLY A 92 0.10 7.90 -5.40
CA GLY A 92 0.17 9.32 -5.09
C GLY A 92 -0.25 9.60 -3.64
N GLY A 93 -1.35 9.00 -3.18
CA GLY A 93 -1.78 9.10 -1.78
C GLY A 93 -0.74 8.53 -0.82
N MET A 94 -0.15 7.38 -1.14
CA MET A 94 0.91 6.75 -0.36
C MET A 94 2.17 7.61 -0.27
N LEU A 95 2.60 8.25 -1.36
CA LEU A 95 3.76 9.12 -1.32
C LEU A 95 3.45 10.43 -0.59
N ALA A 96 2.28 11.01 -0.82
CA ALA A 96 1.84 12.25 -0.19
C ALA A 96 1.75 12.12 1.34
N SER A 97 1.33 10.96 1.87
CA SER A 97 1.27 10.74 3.32
C SER A 97 2.65 10.78 3.99
N ASN A 98 3.71 10.45 3.25
CA ASN A 98 5.07 10.45 3.80
C ASN A 98 5.72 11.85 3.81
N VAL A 99 5.21 12.80 3.02
CA VAL A 99 5.86 14.13 2.85
C VAL A 99 5.97 14.88 4.17
N TRP A 100 4.97 14.77 5.04
CA TRP A 100 5.01 15.39 6.38
C TRP A 100 5.91 14.64 7.37
N SER A 101 6.19 13.38 7.09
CA SER A 101 6.89 12.45 8.00
C SER A 101 8.41 12.40 7.77
N LEU A 102 8.88 13.02 6.68
CA LEU A 102 10.27 13.14 6.26
C LEU A 102 10.84 14.49 6.66
#